data_AF-A0A3N5FHY0-F1
#
_entry.id   AF-A0A3N5FHY0-F1
#
_cell.length_a   1.000
_cell.length_b   1.000
_cell.length_c   1.000
_cell.angle_alpha   90.00
_cell.angle_beta   90.00
_cell.angle_gamma   90.00
#
_symmetry.space_group_name_H-M   'P 1'
#
loop_
_entity.id
_entity.type
_entity.pdbx_description
1 polymer ?
#
loop_
_entity_poly.entity_id
_entity_poly.type
_entity_poly.pdbx_seq_one_letter_code
_entity_poly.pdbx_strand_id
1 'polypeptide(L)'
;MDFLPEKLYGKNISGIFSNYFKGDGLKIILTNNIRLSEIPTQLYQMLTERLTISNPKWVENERMGRWNRGTPRILRLYDRIRGGGLWIPRGFMRQLIFLCRQHGIEYEITDKRRSLDPVDFTFTGSLKPFQLQAANVMLSKDFGTLSAPTGSGKTVMALYIIAHRMQPALIIVHTKELAAQWIERIETFLGIPGEEVGIIGSGKRKPGGKITVALVQSIYKCVEEVSLNTGFLLVDECHRTPSRTFTEAVTGFDSKYMLGLSATPWRRDNLSKLIFWHLGDVRHEVEKAGLVETGDIVPAEIVVRDTDFSPFFDPVSEYSRMLSELTSNDGRNHLIAADVANEVKNGTGSCCLVLTDRKKHCETIRALLKFRHKIPSELLTGDVPDADRKEILDRLNNGEIKVLVATGQLVGEGFDCRNLSTLFIATPIKFSGRVLQYLGRVLRPAPGKNKAVVYDYVDVKVDILKAAAASRQKVYASWKE
;
A
#
# COMPACT_ATOMS: atom_id res chain seq x y z
N MET A 1 -14.52 6.70 15.65
CA MET A 1 -14.62 7.50 16.89
C MET A 1 -14.32 8.92 16.51
N ASP A 2 -15.40 9.56 16.08
CA ASP A 2 -15.79 10.97 16.04
C ASP A 2 -14.70 12.05 16.06
N PHE A 3 -14.73 12.81 14.96
CA PHE A 3 -14.16 14.14 14.80
C PHE A 3 -14.82 15.12 15.80
N LEU A 4 -14.02 15.96 16.46
CA LEU A 4 -14.50 17.15 17.18
C LEU A 4 -13.64 18.38 16.83
N PRO A 5 -14.22 19.60 16.90
CA PRO A 5 -13.84 20.75 16.10
C PRO A 5 -12.87 21.72 16.80
N GLU A 6 -12.20 22.53 15.97
CA GLU A 6 -11.48 23.73 16.39
C GLU A 6 -12.41 24.74 17.07
N LYS A 7 -12.14 25.05 18.34
CA LYS A 7 -12.18 26.39 18.97
C LYS A 7 -12.11 26.23 20.49
N LEU A 8 -11.14 26.90 21.11
CA LEU A 8 -11.28 27.68 22.35
C LEU A 8 -9.90 28.26 22.72
N TYR A 9 -9.65 29.46 22.21
CA TYR A 9 -8.66 30.38 22.78
C TYR A 9 -9.30 31.11 23.96
N GLY A 10 -8.55 31.28 25.04
CA GLY A 10 -8.76 32.33 26.03
C GLY A 10 -9.59 31.97 27.25
N LYS A 11 -8.90 31.56 28.34
CA LYS A 11 -9.05 32.17 29.67
C LYS A 11 -7.89 31.74 30.57
N ASN A 12 -7.26 32.75 31.17
CA ASN A 12 -6.20 32.66 32.18
C ASN A 12 -6.64 31.75 33.33
N ILE A 13 -5.84 30.71 33.60
CA ILE A 13 -5.78 30.03 34.90
C ILE A 13 -4.30 30.01 35.31
N SER A 14 -3.73 31.20 35.45
CA SER A 14 -2.39 31.42 36.02
C SER A 14 -2.55 31.75 37.50
N GLY A 15 -2.46 30.70 38.33
CA GLY A 15 -2.45 30.85 39.78
C GLY A 15 -3.16 29.68 40.43
N ILE A 16 -2.38 28.75 41.01
CA ILE A 16 -2.71 27.71 42.02
C ILE A 16 -1.95 26.38 41.78
N PHE A 17 -1.14 26.23 40.72
CA PHE A 17 -0.31 25.00 40.51
C PHE A 17 1.21 25.20 40.57
N SER A 18 1.74 26.24 41.23
CA SER A 18 3.20 26.50 41.19
C SER A 18 4.08 25.73 42.18
N ASN A 19 3.55 24.85 43.03
CA ASN A 19 4.33 24.33 44.16
C ASN A 19 4.57 22.80 44.20
N TYR A 20 4.40 22.07 43.10
CA TYR A 20 4.71 20.61 43.06
C TYR A 20 5.55 20.09 41.89
N PHE A 21 6.06 20.96 41.00
CA PHE A 21 6.94 20.53 39.89
C PHE A 21 8.28 21.27 39.93
N LYS A 22 9.15 20.87 40.87
CA LYS A 22 10.60 21.06 40.74
C LYS A 22 11.20 19.69 40.40
N GLY A 23 10.98 19.27 39.17
CA GLY A 23 11.70 18.16 38.54
C GLY A 23 12.01 18.60 37.12
N ASP A 24 13.23 18.34 36.66
CA ASP A 24 13.66 18.65 35.29
C ASP A 24 12.60 18.11 34.30
N GLY A 25 12.13 18.96 33.39
CA GLY A 25 11.05 18.62 32.46
C GLY A 25 11.39 17.42 31.57
N LEU A 26 10.38 16.75 31.02
CA LEU A 26 10.56 15.58 30.17
C LEU A 26 11.50 15.91 28.99
N LYS A 27 12.62 15.20 28.89
CA LYS A 27 13.56 15.36 27.76
C LYS A 27 13.19 14.42 26.63
N ILE A 28 12.93 14.99 25.46
CA ILE A 28 12.53 14.29 24.24
C ILE A 28 13.62 14.48 23.19
N ILE A 29 14.38 13.43 22.89
CA ILE A 29 15.35 13.44 21.79
C ILE A 29 14.73 12.71 20.60
N LEU A 30 14.55 13.41 19.48
CA LEU A 30 13.98 12.87 18.26
C LEU A 30 15.10 12.49 17.27
N THR A 31 15.22 11.20 16.94
CA THR A 31 16.11 10.65 15.89
C THR A 31 15.27 9.77 14.94
N ASN A 32 15.80 8.61 14.53
CA ASN A 32 15.02 7.50 13.97
C ASN A 32 13.89 7.00 14.90
N ASN A 33 14.05 7.16 16.22
CA ASN A 33 13.06 6.90 17.27
C ASN A 33 12.95 8.12 18.20
N ILE A 34 11.99 8.13 19.12
CA ILE A 34 11.95 9.09 20.22
C ILE A 34 12.62 8.47 21.44
N ARG A 35 13.62 9.17 21.98
CA ARG A 35 14.26 8.80 23.25
C ARG A 35 13.76 9.73 24.34
N LEU A 36 13.24 9.13 25.39
CA LEU A 36 12.66 9.83 26.54
C LEU A 36 13.53 9.59 27.77
N SER A 37 13.85 10.66 28.48
CA SER A 37 14.48 10.65 29.80
C SER A 37 13.74 11.61 30.73
N GLU A 38 13.92 11.47 32.04
CA GLU A 38 13.19 12.26 33.05
C GLU A 38 11.67 12.12 32.91
N ILE A 39 11.21 10.88 32.67
CA ILE A 39 9.80 10.57 32.40
C ILE A 39 9.02 10.54 33.73
N PRO A 40 7.98 11.38 33.90
CA PRO A 40 7.10 11.26 35.07
C PRO A 40 6.46 9.87 35.15
N THR A 41 6.34 9.31 36.36
CA THR A 41 5.86 7.93 36.58
C THR A 41 4.50 7.66 35.92
N GLN A 42 3.58 8.62 36.00
CA GLN A 42 2.27 8.52 35.34
C GLN A 42 2.39 8.41 33.82
N LEU A 43 3.23 9.25 33.20
CA LEU A 43 3.46 9.20 31.76
C LEU A 43 4.15 7.90 31.34
N TYR A 44 5.11 7.41 32.13
CA TYR A 44 5.78 6.13 31.88
C TYR A 44 4.78 4.98 31.81
N GLN A 45 3.86 4.88 32.78
CA GLN A 45 2.83 3.85 32.80
C GLN A 45 1.92 3.96 31.57
N MET A 46 1.40 5.15 31.27
CA MET A 46 0.54 5.38 30.12
C MET A 46 1.22 5.03 28.78
N LEU A 47 2.50 5.36 28.62
CA LEU A 47 3.27 5.04 27.41
C LEU A 47 3.46 3.53 27.27
N THR A 48 3.89 2.85 28.32
CA THR A 48 4.13 1.40 28.28
C THR A 48 2.85 0.60 28.04
N GLU A 49 1.72 1.04 28.60
CA GLU A 49 0.40 0.46 28.32
C GLU A 49 -0.02 0.67 26.86
N ARG A 50 0.05 1.92 26.36
CA ARG A 50 -0.40 2.25 24.98
C ARG A 50 0.48 1.63 23.89
N LEU A 51 1.76 1.41 24.17
CA LEU A 51 2.73 0.80 23.25
C LEU A 51 2.83 -0.73 23.44
N THR A 52 1.98 -1.32 24.27
CA THR A 52 1.83 -2.77 24.41
C THR A 52 0.56 -3.22 23.70
N ILE A 53 0.69 -4.10 22.70
CA ILE A 53 -0.47 -4.63 21.96
C ILE A 53 -0.44 -6.16 21.94
N SER A 54 -1.63 -6.77 21.87
CA SER A 54 -1.74 -8.21 21.59
C SER A 54 -1.24 -8.50 20.18
N ASN A 55 -0.48 -9.59 20.00
CA ASN A 55 0.03 -9.99 18.69
C ASN A 55 -1.09 -10.66 17.86
N PRO A 56 -1.61 -10.04 16.80
CA PRO A 56 -2.72 -10.59 16.02
C PRO A 56 -2.36 -11.92 15.34
N LYS A 57 -1.08 -12.14 15.01
CA LYS A 57 -0.61 -13.42 14.47
C LYS A 57 -0.74 -14.55 15.49
N TRP A 58 -0.46 -14.26 16.77
CA TRP A 58 -0.62 -15.24 17.84
C TRP A 58 -2.09 -15.62 18.02
N VAL A 59 -2.97 -14.61 18.02
CA VAL A 59 -4.44 -14.79 18.13
C VAL A 59 -4.98 -15.57 16.94
N GLU A 60 -4.52 -15.27 15.71
CA GLU A 60 -4.94 -16.00 14.51
C GLU A 60 -4.48 -17.45 14.53
N ASN A 61 -3.23 -17.71 14.94
CA ASN A 61 -2.73 -19.08 15.09
C ASN A 61 -3.54 -19.87 16.11
N GLU A 62 -3.85 -19.28 17.27
CA GLU A 62 -4.67 -19.91 18.31
C GLU A 62 -6.07 -20.25 17.77
N ARG A 63 -6.71 -19.28 17.09
CA ARG A 63 -8.02 -19.49 16.43
C ARG A 63 -7.99 -20.60 15.38
N MET A 64 -6.88 -20.75 14.66
CA MET A 64 -6.72 -21.72 13.58
C MET A 64 -6.18 -23.08 14.07
N GLY A 65 -6.00 -23.28 15.39
CA GLY A 65 -5.39 -24.50 15.94
C GLY A 65 -3.93 -24.71 15.53
N ARG A 66 -3.23 -23.63 15.13
CA ARG A 66 -1.83 -23.67 14.67
C ARG A 66 -0.88 -23.47 15.85
N TRP A 67 0.30 -24.11 15.75
CA TRP A 67 1.30 -24.03 16.79
C TRP A 67 1.96 -22.65 16.86
N ASN A 68 2.07 -22.07 18.06
CA ASN A 68 2.52 -20.70 18.29
C ASN A 68 4.01 -20.56 18.68
N ARG A 69 4.82 -21.61 18.50
CA ARG A 69 6.24 -21.61 18.89
C ARG A 69 7.01 -20.48 18.17
N GLY A 70 7.66 -19.61 18.93
CA GLY A 70 8.42 -18.46 18.39
C GLY A 70 7.58 -17.24 17.99
N THR A 71 6.25 -17.28 18.16
CA THR A 71 5.38 -16.10 17.96
C THR A 71 5.04 -15.50 19.32
N PRO A 72 5.49 -14.27 19.65
CA PRO A 72 5.22 -13.67 20.94
C PRO A 72 3.73 -13.36 21.08
N ARG A 73 3.13 -13.57 22.25
CA ARG A 73 1.72 -13.25 22.52
C ARG A 73 1.47 -11.74 22.56
N ILE A 74 2.46 -10.97 22.98
CA ILE A 74 2.39 -9.53 23.16
C ILE A 74 3.52 -8.88 22.36
N LEU A 75 3.23 -7.79 21.67
CA LEU A 75 4.22 -6.92 21.04
C LEU A 75 4.40 -5.70 21.93
N ARG A 76 5.64 -5.48 22.39
CA ARG A 76 6.05 -4.24 23.06
C ARG A 76 6.77 -3.39 22.03
N LEU A 77 6.26 -2.19 21.81
CA LEU A 77 6.76 -1.26 20.82
C LEU A 77 7.51 -0.14 21.52
N TYR A 78 8.31 -0.52 22.50
CA TYR A 78 9.19 0.37 23.23
C TYR A 78 10.35 -0.45 23.80
N ASP A 79 11.50 0.19 23.96
CA ASP A 79 12.65 -0.36 24.66
C ASP A 79 12.90 0.42 25.94
N ARG A 80 13.29 -0.28 27.00
CA ARG A 80 13.63 0.35 28.29
C ARG A 80 15.10 0.72 28.30
N ILE A 81 15.41 1.94 28.72
CA ILE A 81 16.77 2.44 28.89
C ILE A 81 17.14 2.39 30.38
N ARG A 82 18.42 2.19 30.68
CA ARG A 82 18.94 2.39 32.05
C ARG A 82 18.60 3.80 32.55
N GLY A 83 18.27 3.92 33.84
CA GLY A 83 17.86 5.19 34.44
C GLY A 83 16.38 5.58 34.21
N GLY A 84 15.53 4.62 33.80
CA GLY A 84 14.07 4.85 33.71
C GLY A 84 13.60 5.49 32.39
N GLY A 85 14.48 5.60 31.39
CA GLY A 85 14.12 6.11 30.06
C GLY A 85 13.40 5.10 29.17
N LEU A 86 12.83 5.60 28.06
CA LEU A 86 12.14 4.80 27.05
C LEU A 86 12.61 5.19 25.64
N TRP A 87 12.77 4.21 24.77
CA TRP A 87 12.73 4.42 23.32
C TRP A 87 11.36 4.03 22.80
N ILE A 88 10.73 4.94 22.06
CA ILE A 88 9.42 4.71 21.46
C ILE A 88 9.43 5.08 19.96
N PRO A 89 8.54 4.51 19.13
CA PRO A 89 8.44 4.84 17.72
C PRO A 89 8.18 6.33 17.54
N ARG A 90 8.91 6.96 16.62
CA ARG A 90 8.78 8.42 16.42
C ARG A 90 7.42 8.88 15.90
N GLY A 91 6.66 8.01 15.24
CA GLY A 91 5.29 8.33 14.84
C GLY A 91 4.34 8.49 16.03
N PHE A 92 4.76 8.08 17.23
CA PHE A 92 4.04 8.35 18.47
C PHE A 92 4.20 9.80 18.98
N MET A 93 5.01 10.64 18.31
CA MET A 93 5.28 12.02 18.76
C MET A 93 3.99 12.81 19.02
N ARG A 94 3.03 12.76 18.10
CA ARG A 94 1.79 13.54 18.23
C ARG A 94 1.01 13.13 19.50
N GLN A 95 0.91 11.82 19.75
CA GLN A 95 0.23 11.28 20.90
C GLN A 95 1.01 11.59 22.19
N LEU A 96 2.34 11.52 22.17
CA LEU A 96 3.18 11.92 23.29
C LEU A 96 2.96 13.38 23.69
N ILE A 97 3.01 14.30 22.71
CA ILE A 97 2.80 15.73 22.96
C ILE A 97 1.38 16.01 23.44
N PHE A 98 0.39 15.30 22.89
CA PHE A 98 -1.00 15.38 23.38
C PHE A 98 -1.11 14.95 24.86
N LEU A 99 -0.50 13.83 25.23
CA LEU A 99 -0.46 13.36 26.62
C LEU A 99 0.25 14.36 27.53
N CYS A 100 1.37 14.94 27.10
CA CYS A 100 2.08 15.94 27.90
C CYS A 100 1.18 17.16 28.17
N ARG A 101 0.52 17.70 27.13
CA ARG A 101 -0.40 18.83 27.25
C ARG A 101 -1.61 18.51 28.13
N GLN A 102 -2.20 17.33 27.96
CA GLN A 102 -3.36 16.89 28.74
C GLN A 102 -3.05 16.81 30.25
N HIS A 103 -1.80 16.50 30.60
CA HIS A 103 -1.36 16.31 31.98
C HIS A 103 -0.47 17.44 32.53
N GLY A 104 -0.34 18.55 31.79
CA GLY A 104 0.49 19.69 32.23
C GLY A 104 1.97 19.36 32.39
N ILE A 105 2.49 18.38 31.63
CA ILE A 105 3.89 17.96 31.69
C ILE A 105 4.72 18.89 30.81
N GLU A 106 5.66 19.61 31.41
CA GLU A 106 6.67 20.37 30.67
C GLU A 106 7.66 19.42 29.98
N TYR A 107 8.09 19.80 28.79
CA TYR A 107 9.00 19.00 27.99
C TYR A 107 9.94 19.86 27.14
N GLU A 108 11.12 19.33 26.86
CA GLU A 108 12.10 19.89 25.94
C GLU A 108 12.28 18.92 24.75
N ILE A 109 12.23 19.44 23.51
CA ILE A 109 12.45 18.64 22.31
C ILE A 109 13.80 19.00 21.69
N THR A 110 14.70 18.03 21.62
CA THR A 110 15.91 18.12 20.79
C THR A 110 15.72 17.30 19.51
N ASP A 111 15.56 17.98 18.37
CA ASP A 111 15.50 17.32 17.07
C ASP A 111 16.90 17.01 16.54
N LYS A 112 17.24 15.73 16.45
CA LYS A 112 18.50 15.20 15.91
C LYS A 112 18.25 14.36 14.66
N ARG A 113 17.13 14.55 13.97
CA ARG A 113 16.87 13.89 12.68
C ARG A 113 17.81 14.44 11.61
N ARG A 114 18.24 13.56 10.72
CA ARG A 114 19.18 13.86 9.65
C ARG A 114 18.54 14.72 8.58
N SER A 115 19.14 15.87 8.33
CA SER A 115 19.02 16.62 7.07
C SER A 115 20.42 16.67 6.46
N LEU A 116 20.50 16.55 5.15
CA LEU A 116 21.74 16.60 4.39
C LEU A 116 21.78 17.88 3.55
N ASP A 117 22.91 18.13 2.89
CA ASP A 117 23.03 19.25 1.97
C ASP A 117 21.96 19.18 0.88
N PRO A 118 21.39 20.34 0.49
CA PRO A 118 20.35 20.37 -0.52
C PRO A 118 20.80 19.74 -1.85
N VAL A 119 19.88 19.03 -2.49
CA VAL A 119 20.07 18.46 -3.83
C VAL A 119 19.07 19.07 -4.79
N ASP A 120 19.57 19.59 -5.91
CA ASP A 120 18.74 20.19 -6.95
C ASP A 120 17.98 19.13 -7.76
N PHE A 121 16.67 19.36 -7.87
CA PHE A 121 15.74 18.59 -8.68
C PHE A 121 14.93 19.53 -9.56
N THR A 122 14.78 19.18 -10.83
CA THR A 122 13.89 19.90 -11.75
C THR A 122 12.67 19.04 -12.03
N PHE A 123 11.53 19.39 -11.44
CA PHE A 123 10.29 18.68 -11.74
C PHE A 123 9.68 19.19 -13.05
N THR A 124 9.56 18.32 -14.06
CA THR A 124 9.11 18.67 -15.41
C THR A 124 7.62 18.38 -15.65
N GLY A 125 6.91 17.79 -14.68
CA GLY A 125 5.49 17.48 -14.78
C GLY A 125 4.56 18.62 -14.34
N SER A 126 3.27 18.45 -14.57
CA SER A 126 2.21 19.24 -13.94
C SER A 126 1.34 18.34 -13.06
N LEU A 127 1.02 18.82 -11.85
CA LEU A 127 0.08 18.15 -10.97
C LEU A 127 -1.34 18.64 -11.26
N LYS A 128 -2.29 17.72 -11.25
CA LYS A 128 -3.72 18.06 -11.23
C LYS A 128 -4.09 18.77 -9.92
N PRO A 129 -5.18 19.54 -9.85
CA PRO A 129 -5.53 20.30 -8.65
C PRO A 129 -5.58 19.47 -7.36
N PHE A 130 -6.23 18.29 -7.41
CA PHE A 130 -6.29 17.38 -6.25
C PHE A 130 -4.90 16.83 -5.86
N GLN A 131 -4.03 16.60 -6.84
CA GLN A 131 -2.67 16.12 -6.62
C GLN A 131 -1.80 17.19 -5.95
N LEU A 132 -1.94 18.44 -6.40
CA LEU A 132 -1.24 19.58 -5.83
C LEU A 132 -1.70 19.85 -4.39
N GLN A 133 -3.00 19.79 -4.13
CA GLN A 133 -3.54 19.88 -2.77
C GLN A 133 -2.94 18.80 -1.86
N ALA A 134 -2.95 17.54 -2.30
CA ALA A 134 -2.37 16.43 -1.56
C ALA A 134 -0.87 16.64 -1.31
N ALA A 135 -0.11 17.04 -2.33
CA ALA A 135 1.32 17.32 -2.22
C ALA A 135 1.61 18.46 -1.24
N ASN A 136 0.85 19.55 -1.27
CA ASN A 136 1.00 20.69 -0.36
C ASN A 136 0.72 20.32 1.11
N VAL A 137 -0.32 19.51 1.36
CA VAL A 137 -0.58 18.98 2.70
C VAL A 137 0.60 18.15 3.19
N MET A 138 1.16 17.28 2.35
CA MET A 138 2.35 16.49 2.70
C MET A 138 3.59 17.36 2.89
N LEU A 139 3.82 18.38 2.06
CA LEU A 139 4.95 19.31 2.19
C LEU A 139 4.89 20.15 3.48
N SER A 140 3.69 20.40 4.00
CA SER A 140 3.53 21.06 5.31
C SER A 140 3.98 20.21 6.51
N LYS A 141 4.31 18.92 6.30
CA LYS A 141 4.67 17.95 7.35
C LYS A 141 5.98 17.25 7.03
N ASP A 142 6.89 17.17 7.99
CA ASP A 142 8.12 16.39 7.78
C ASP A 142 7.84 14.89 7.61
N PHE A 143 6.73 14.41 8.16
CA PHE A 143 6.49 12.99 8.38
C PHE A 143 5.00 12.63 8.30
N GLY A 144 4.67 11.64 7.46
CA GLY A 144 3.29 11.16 7.33
C GLY A 144 3.04 10.19 6.17
N THR A 145 1.82 9.66 6.15
CA THR A 145 1.33 8.78 5.08
C THR A 145 0.32 9.52 4.19
N LEU A 146 0.48 9.38 2.87
CA LEU A 146 -0.49 9.80 1.86
C LEU A 146 -1.32 8.59 1.42
N SER A 147 -2.62 8.63 1.68
CA SER A 147 -3.58 7.66 1.17
C SER A 147 -4.12 8.15 -0.17
N ALA A 148 -3.90 7.41 -1.25
CA ALA A 148 -4.50 7.76 -2.54
C ALA A 148 -4.74 6.50 -3.39
N PRO A 149 -5.85 6.42 -4.14
CA PRO A 149 -6.20 5.22 -4.90
C PRO A 149 -5.14 4.87 -5.97
N THR A 150 -5.15 3.62 -6.44
CA THR A 150 -4.33 3.25 -7.61
C THR A 150 -4.82 4.04 -8.83
N GLY A 151 -3.89 4.58 -9.62
CA GLY A 151 -4.21 5.44 -10.77
C GLY A 151 -4.25 6.95 -10.47
N SER A 152 -4.30 7.39 -9.21
CA SER A 152 -4.36 8.82 -8.84
C SER A 152 -3.05 9.62 -9.04
N GLY A 153 -2.00 8.98 -9.55
CA GLY A 153 -0.69 9.62 -9.74
C GLY A 153 0.18 9.73 -8.48
N LYS A 154 0.06 8.78 -7.53
CA LYS A 154 0.91 8.69 -6.31
C LYS A 154 2.39 8.92 -6.57
N THR A 155 2.94 8.24 -7.58
CA THR A 155 4.35 8.38 -7.96
C THR A 155 4.69 9.80 -8.40
N VAL A 156 3.82 10.45 -9.17
CA VAL A 156 4.04 11.82 -9.66
C VAL A 156 4.00 12.82 -8.50
N MET A 157 3.01 12.70 -7.60
CA MET A 157 2.94 13.49 -6.37
C MET A 157 4.19 13.31 -5.51
N ALA A 158 4.67 12.08 -5.37
CA ALA A 158 5.87 11.77 -4.61
C ALA A 158 7.14 12.39 -5.21
N LEU A 159 7.31 12.33 -6.54
CA LEU A 159 8.45 12.96 -7.22
C LEU A 159 8.40 14.48 -7.10
N TYR A 160 7.21 15.08 -7.18
CA TYR A 160 7.03 16.50 -6.88
C TYR A 160 7.45 16.83 -5.44
N ILE A 161 7.05 16.03 -4.45
CA ILE A 161 7.45 16.22 -3.05
C ILE A 161 8.97 16.05 -2.88
N ILE A 162 9.59 15.06 -3.52
CA ILE A 162 11.05 14.86 -3.52
C ILE A 162 11.75 16.11 -4.03
N ALA A 163 11.29 16.65 -5.17
CA ALA A 163 11.88 17.84 -5.75
C ALA A 163 11.81 19.06 -4.81
N HIS A 164 10.68 19.25 -4.12
CA HIS A 164 10.49 20.36 -3.19
C HIS A 164 11.19 20.17 -1.84
N ARG A 165 11.49 18.93 -1.45
CA ARG A 165 12.27 18.65 -0.24
C ARG A 165 13.76 18.90 -0.43
N MET A 166 14.26 18.80 -1.67
CA MET A 166 15.67 19.02 -2.02
C MET A 166 16.63 18.23 -1.12
N GLN A 167 16.35 16.95 -0.91
CA GLN A 167 17.18 16.06 -0.10
C GLN A 167 17.53 14.81 -0.89
N PRO A 168 18.72 14.21 -0.67
CA PRO A 168 19.03 12.88 -1.18
C PRO A 168 17.93 11.90 -0.76
N ALA A 169 17.30 11.26 -1.74
CA ALA A 169 16.09 10.47 -1.51
C ALA A 169 16.33 8.96 -1.67
N LEU A 170 15.77 8.18 -0.76
CA LEU A 170 15.67 6.72 -0.88
C LEU A 170 14.20 6.34 -1.06
N ILE A 171 13.90 5.60 -2.12
CA ILE A 171 12.58 5.06 -2.41
C ILE A 171 12.59 3.56 -2.17
N ILE A 172 11.84 3.08 -1.17
CA ILE A 172 11.69 1.66 -0.87
C ILE A 172 10.45 1.12 -1.57
N VAL A 173 10.63 0.04 -2.34
CA VAL A 173 9.57 -0.70 -3.04
C VAL A 173 9.65 -2.20 -2.74
N HIS A 174 8.61 -2.94 -3.15
CA HIS A 174 8.49 -4.37 -2.82
C HIS A 174 8.94 -5.31 -3.93
N THR A 175 8.92 -4.88 -5.19
CA THR A 175 9.22 -5.74 -6.35
C THR A 175 10.14 -5.05 -7.35
N LYS A 176 10.78 -5.85 -8.22
CA LYS A 176 11.71 -5.36 -9.25
C LYS A 176 11.00 -4.52 -10.30
N GLU A 177 9.78 -4.90 -10.64
CA GLU A 177 8.92 -4.23 -11.61
C GLU A 177 8.53 -2.83 -11.11
N LEU A 178 8.17 -2.71 -9.83
CA LEU A 178 7.95 -1.40 -9.21
C LEU A 178 9.23 -0.56 -9.22
N ALA A 179 10.38 -1.14 -8.92
CA ALA A 179 11.65 -0.41 -8.97
C ALA A 179 11.94 0.15 -10.37
N ALA A 180 11.75 -0.66 -11.41
CA ALA A 180 11.91 -0.23 -12.80
C ALA A 180 10.93 0.90 -13.16
N GLN A 181 9.67 0.79 -12.76
CA GLN A 181 8.67 1.86 -12.97
C GLN A 181 9.05 3.15 -12.25
N TRP A 182 9.58 3.08 -11.03
CA TRP A 182 10.05 4.26 -10.32
C TRP A 182 11.22 4.92 -11.04
N ILE A 183 12.18 4.16 -11.55
CA ILE A 183 13.33 4.69 -12.32
C ILE A 183 12.85 5.41 -13.58
N GLU A 184 11.96 4.78 -14.37
CA GLU A 184 11.37 5.40 -15.57
C GLU A 184 10.66 6.72 -15.24
N ARG A 185 9.93 6.77 -14.12
CA ARG A 185 9.21 7.97 -13.68
C ARG A 185 10.15 9.05 -13.16
N ILE A 186 11.23 8.68 -12.48
CA ILE A 186 12.29 9.61 -12.07
C ILE A 186 12.90 10.26 -13.32
N GLU A 187 13.25 9.47 -14.33
CA GLU A 187 13.80 9.97 -15.58
C GLU A 187 12.82 10.92 -16.28
N THR A 188 11.56 10.50 -16.39
CA THR A 188 10.50 11.30 -17.04
C THR A 188 10.22 12.63 -16.34
N PHE A 189 10.07 12.61 -15.00
CA PHE A 189 9.56 13.76 -14.25
C PHE A 189 10.62 14.58 -13.52
N LEU A 190 11.83 14.04 -13.33
CA LEU A 190 12.95 14.74 -12.69
C LEU A 190 14.14 14.95 -13.63
N GLY A 191 14.11 14.39 -14.84
CA GLY A 191 15.18 14.51 -15.83
C GLY A 191 16.50 13.84 -15.42
N ILE A 192 16.46 12.92 -14.46
CA ILE A 192 17.65 12.18 -14.00
C ILE A 192 17.76 10.89 -14.82
N PRO A 193 18.83 10.71 -15.63
CA PRO A 193 19.02 9.51 -16.43
C PRO A 193 18.95 8.23 -15.57
N GLY A 194 18.31 7.18 -16.08
CA GLY A 194 18.08 5.95 -15.31
C GLY A 194 19.36 5.30 -14.76
N GLU A 195 20.49 5.48 -15.44
CA GLU A 195 21.83 5.00 -15.04
C GLU A 195 22.45 5.77 -13.86
N GLU A 196 22.01 7.01 -13.62
CA GLU A 196 22.42 7.83 -12.48
C GLU A 196 21.59 7.52 -11.23
N VAL A 197 20.39 6.96 -11.40
CA VAL A 197 19.54 6.51 -10.29
C VAL A 197 20.19 5.30 -9.62
N GLY A 198 20.39 5.40 -8.31
CA GLY A 198 20.90 4.30 -7.49
C GLY A 198 19.95 3.11 -7.46
N ILE A 199 20.49 1.90 -7.42
CA ILE A 199 19.71 0.66 -7.29
C ILE A 199 20.29 -0.23 -6.20
N ILE A 200 19.45 -0.58 -5.23
CA ILE A 200 19.76 -1.57 -4.18
C ILE A 200 18.73 -2.70 -4.25
N GLY A 201 19.14 -3.82 -4.82
CA GLY A 201 18.27 -4.97 -5.08
C GLY A 201 18.61 -5.66 -6.40
N SER A 202 18.02 -6.83 -6.64
CA SER A 202 18.25 -7.59 -7.88
C SER A 202 19.71 -7.90 -8.19
N GLY A 203 20.54 -8.10 -7.16
CA GLY A 203 21.99 -8.33 -7.30
C GLY A 203 22.84 -7.06 -7.43
N LYS A 204 22.23 -5.87 -7.44
CA LYS A 204 22.93 -4.58 -7.43
C LYS A 204 22.91 -3.96 -6.02
N ARG A 205 24.00 -3.27 -5.66
CA ARG A 205 24.11 -2.47 -4.43
C ARG A 205 24.90 -1.19 -4.75
N LYS A 206 24.32 -0.34 -5.57
CA LYS A 206 24.93 0.93 -6.01
C LYS A 206 24.01 2.07 -5.59
N PRO A 207 24.30 2.79 -4.49
CA PRO A 207 23.62 4.04 -4.17
C PRO A 207 23.83 5.08 -5.29
N GLY A 208 22.82 5.91 -5.52
CA GLY A 208 22.87 7.02 -6.47
C GLY A 208 23.23 8.32 -5.77
N GLY A 209 23.71 9.33 -6.52
CA GLY A 209 24.11 10.62 -5.95
C GLY A 209 22.93 11.44 -5.43
N LYS A 210 21.80 11.44 -6.16
CA LYS A 210 20.60 12.21 -5.80
C LYS A 210 19.45 11.33 -5.27
N ILE A 211 19.19 10.22 -5.96
CA ILE A 211 18.06 9.32 -5.67
C ILE A 211 18.53 7.88 -5.76
N THR A 212 18.06 7.05 -4.84
CA THR A 212 18.23 5.59 -4.86
C THR A 212 16.87 4.91 -4.77
N VAL A 213 16.64 3.88 -5.59
CA VAL A 213 15.49 2.98 -5.51
C VAL A 213 15.94 1.62 -4.95
N ALA A 214 15.27 1.13 -3.91
CA ALA A 214 15.68 -0.06 -3.19
C ALA A 214 14.53 -1.05 -2.96
N LEU A 215 14.83 -2.34 -3.08
CA LEU A 215 13.92 -3.40 -2.65
C LEU A 215 13.98 -3.54 -1.13
N VAL A 216 12.81 -3.65 -0.48
CA VAL A 216 12.68 -3.83 0.97
C VAL A 216 13.51 -5.01 1.52
N GLN A 217 13.63 -6.10 0.76
CA GLN A 217 14.37 -7.30 1.16
C GLN A 217 15.89 -7.12 1.10
N SER A 218 16.36 -6.14 0.31
CA SER A 218 17.78 -5.86 0.11
C SER A 218 18.26 -4.75 1.04
N ILE A 219 17.45 -3.70 1.23
CA ILE A 219 17.84 -2.53 2.03
C ILE A 219 18.12 -2.88 3.49
N TYR A 220 17.38 -3.83 4.08
CA TYR A 220 17.57 -4.31 5.45
C TYR A 220 19.05 -4.70 5.75
N LYS A 221 19.77 -5.23 4.75
CA LYS A 221 21.16 -5.70 4.92
C LYS A 221 22.20 -4.58 4.92
N CYS A 222 21.81 -3.35 4.56
CA CYS A 222 22.72 -2.23 4.37
C CYS A 222 22.15 -0.91 4.89
N VAL A 223 21.19 -0.95 5.82
CA VAL A 223 20.52 0.25 6.35
C VAL A 223 21.53 1.22 6.96
N GLU A 224 22.49 0.73 7.74
CA GLU A 224 23.48 1.57 8.42
C GLU A 224 24.24 2.46 7.42
N GLU A 225 24.80 1.87 6.36
CA GLU A 225 25.52 2.60 5.31
C GLU A 225 24.62 3.56 4.54
N VAL A 226 23.44 3.10 4.10
CA VAL A 226 22.55 3.89 3.23
C VAL A 226 21.88 5.03 4.00
N SER A 227 21.58 4.83 5.28
CA SER A 227 20.97 5.84 6.15
C SER A 227 21.83 7.10 6.23
N LEU A 228 23.17 6.95 6.17
CA LEU A 228 24.08 8.08 6.27
C LEU A 228 23.88 9.11 5.16
N ASN A 229 23.46 8.64 3.98
CA ASN A 229 23.28 9.42 2.76
C ASN A 229 21.81 9.63 2.39
N THR A 230 20.88 9.40 3.33
CA THR A 230 19.43 9.52 3.06
C THR A 230 18.81 10.66 3.89
N GLY A 231 18.50 11.79 3.24
CA GLY A 231 17.79 12.91 3.86
C GLY A 231 16.26 12.79 3.77
N PHE A 232 15.76 12.03 2.78
CA PHE A 232 14.34 11.78 2.58
C PHE A 232 14.07 10.29 2.28
N LEU A 233 13.32 9.61 3.16
CA LEU A 233 12.89 8.23 2.94
C LEU A 233 11.43 8.16 2.48
N LEU A 234 11.22 7.59 1.30
CA LEU A 234 9.91 7.27 0.75
C LEU A 234 9.66 5.77 0.78
N VAL A 235 8.47 5.35 1.20
CA VAL A 235 8.05 3.95 1.16
C VAL A 235 6.77 3.80 0.35
N ASP A 236 6.87 3.07 -0.76
CA ASP A 236 5.72 2.73 -1.60
C ASP A 236 4.98 1.50 -1.07
N GLU A 237 3.66 1.45 -1.31
CA GLU A 237 2.75 0.39 -0.84
C GLU A 237 2.97 0.05 0.65
N CYS A 238 3.05 1.07 1.50
CA CYS A 238 3.41 0.94 2.92
C CYS A 238 2.41 0.14 3.78
N HIS A 239 1.30 -0.34 3.22
CA HIS A 239 0.34 -1.24 3.89
C HIS A 239 0.72 -2.73 3.84
N ARG A 240 1.60 -3.13 2.93
CA ARG A 240 2.07 -4.53 2.77
C ARG A 240 3.07 -4.97 3.85
N THR A 241 3.21 -4.16 4.89
CA THR A 241 4.54 -3.76 5.31
C THR A 241 4.83 -3.88 6.82
N PRO A 242 4.37 -4.94 7.50
CA PRO A 242 5.01 -5.31 8.76
C PRO A 242 5.39 -6.78 8.76
N SER A 243 6.25 -7.15 7.82
CA SER A 243 7.27 -8.15 8.17
C SER A 243 8.26 -7.48 9.12
N ARG A 244 8.79 -8.24 10.08
CA ARG A 244 9.86 -7.80 10.99
C ARG A 244 10.98 -7.07 10.22
N THR A 245 11.35 -7.61 9.06
CA THR A 245 12.33 -7.07 8.12
C THR A 245 12.03 -5.66 7.65
N PHE A 246 10.77 -5.30 7.44
CA PHE A 246 10.42 -3.93 7.05
C PHE A 246 10.54 -2.96 8.23
N THR A 247 10.00 -3.34 9.39
CA THR A 247 10.11 -2.49 10.59
C THR A 247 11.59 -2.22 10.87
N GLU A 248 12.43 -3.26 10.84
CA GLU A 248 13.89 -3.14 10.98
C GLU A 248 14.49 -2.26 9.87
N ALA A 249 14.08 -2.42 8.62
CA ALA A 249 14.56 -1.59 7.51
C ALA A 249 14.25 -0.11 7.71
N VAL A 250 13.02 0.24 8.06
CA VAL A 250 12.57 1.65 8.16
C VAL A 250 12.99 2.32 9.46
N THR A 251 13.03 1.57 10.57
CA THR A 251 13.48 2.10 11.86
C THR A 251 14.96 2.44 11.90
N GLY A 252 15.78 1.91 11.00
CA GLY A 252 17.19 2.27 10.93
C GLY A 252 17.48 3.64 10.30
N PHE A 253 16.48 4.31 9.71
CA PHE A 253 16.66 5.64 9.10
C PHE A 253 16.30 6.77 10.06
N ASP A 254 17.26 7.66 10.29
CA ASP A 254 17.12 8.90 11.08
C ASP A 254 16.72 10.11 10.23
N SER A 255 16.35 9.91 8.96
CA SER A 255 15.95 10.95 8.01
C SER A 255 14.84 11.84 8.56
N LYS A 256 15.01 13.17 8.41
CA LYS A 256 14.04 14.17 8.84
C LYS A 256 12.72 14.01 8.11
N TYR A 257 12.79 13.85 6.79
CA TYR A 257 11.62 13.71 5.94
C TYR A 257 11.32 12.24 5.69
N MET A 258 10.09 11.79 5.96
CA MET A 258 9.62 10.50 5.47
C MET A 258 8.16 10.49 5.00
N LEU A 259 7.92 9.73 3.93
CA LEU A 259 6.64 9.66 3.24
C LEU A 259 6.23 8.20 3.01
N GLY A 260 5.10 7.80 3.57
CA GLY A 260 4.43 6.54 3.21
C GLY A 260 3.40 6.76 2.10
N LEU A 261 3.40 5.91 1.07
CA LEU A 261 2.36 5.89 0.05
C LEU A 261 1.51 4.62 0.17
N SER A 262 0.19 4.73 0.11
CA SER A 262 -0.69 3.56 0.11
C SER A 262 -2.03 3.86 -0.56
N ALA A 263 -2.63 2.86 -1.21
CA ALA A 263 -4.04 2.92 -1.61
C ALA A 263 -5.01 2.49 -0.49
N THR A 264 -4.50 1.79 0.52
CA THR A 264 -5.27 1.29 1.66
C THR A 264 -4.38 1.27 2.90
N PRO A 265 -4.28 2.38 3.65
CA PRO A 265 -3.45 2.41 4.86
C PRO A 265 -3.99 1.48 5.96
N TRP A 266 -5.23 0.99 5.81
CA TRP A 266 -5.93 0.12 6.74
C TRP A 266 -5.74 -1.37 6.41
N ARG A 267 -5.21 -2.14 7.37
CA ARG A 267 -4.92 -3.58 7.30
C ARG A 267 -5.99 -4.39 8.02
N ARG A 268 -6.11 -5.65 7.63
CA ARG A 268 -7.07 -6.63 8.20
C ARG A 268 -6.75 -7.11 9.60
N ASP A 269 -5.47 -7.08 9.97
CA ASP A 269 -4.96 -7.62 11.23
C ASP A 269 -4.87 -6.54 12.32
N ASN A 270 -5.47 -5.35 12.11
CA ASN A 270 -5.42 -4.19 13.02
C ASN A 270 -4.00 -3.67 13.33
N LEU A 271 -2.96 -4.15 12.64
CA LEU A 271 -1.57 -3.69 12.81
C LEU A 271 -1.24 -2.46 11.95
N SER A 272 -2.22 -1.78 11.36
CA SER A 272 -2.01 -0.48 10.69
C SER A 272 -1.33 0.54 11.59
N LYS A 273 -1.55 0.46 12.91
CA LYS A 273 -0.87 1.30 13.90
C LYS A 273 0.65 1.19 13.82
N LEU A 274 1.21 0.02 13.49
CA LEU A 274 2.66 -0.15 13.33
C LEU A 274 3.20 0.71 12.18
N ILE A 275 2.48 0.76 11.06
CA ILE A 275 2.88 1.56 9.91
C ILE A 275 2.87 3.04 10.30
N PHE A 276 1.80 3.52 10.94
CA PHE A 276 1.69 4.92 11.35
C PHE A 276 2.71 5.30 12.42
N TRP A 277 3.10 4.36 13.29
CA TRP A 277 4.14 4.61 14.29
C TRP A 277 5.56 4.69 13.70
N HIS A 278 5.80 4.17 12.49
CA HIS A 278 7.11 4.22 11.82
C HIS A 278 7.19 5.18 10.62
N LEU A 279 6.07 5.40 9.90
CA LEU A 279 5.95 6.28 8.73
C LEU A 279 5.02 7.50 8.95
N GLY A 280 4.28 7.52 10.05
CA GLY A 280 3.42 8.64 10.45
C GLY A 280 1.96 8.41 10.10
N ASP A 281 1.09 9.09 10.85
CA ASP A 281 -0.36 9.07 10.64
C ASP A 281 -0.70 9.45 9.18
N VAL A 282 -1.87 9.01 8.72
CA VAL A 282 -2.45 9.47 7.46
C VAL A 282 -2.67 10.98 7.56
N ARG A 283 -1.99 11.75 6.72
CA ARG A 283 -2.07 13.23 6.70
C ARG A 283 -3.08 13.73 5.68
N HIS A 284 -3.27 12.98 4.60
CA HIS A 284 -4.22 13.29 3.56
C HIS A 284 -4.73 12.01 2.92
N GLU A 285 -6.01 12.02 2.56
CA GLU A 285 -6.67 10.97 1.79
C GLU A 285 -7.29 11.60 0.56
N VAL A 286 -6.88 11.15 -0.63
CA VAL A 286 -7.49 11.59 -1.88
C VAL A 286 -8.82 10.87 -2.03
N GLU A 287 -9.90 11.64 -1.95
CA GLU A 287 -11.27 11.14 -2.08
C GLU A 287 -11.57 10.69 -3.51
N LYS A 288 -12.28 9.58 -3.65
CA LYS A 288 -12.54 8.94 -4.94
C LYS A 288 -13.65 9.65 -5.74
N ALA A 289 -14.71 10.10 -5.07
CA ALA A 289 -15.87 10.73 -5.70
C ALA A 289 -15.43 11.93 -6.55
N GLY A 290 -14.60 12.80 -5.96
CA GLY A 290 -14.04 13.96 -6.68
C GLY A 290 -13.20 13.59 -7.90
N LEU A 291 -12.62 12.37 -7.98
CA LEU A 291 -11.86 11.93 -9.16
C LEU A 291 -12.75 11.48 -10.31
N VAL A 292 -13.95 10.94 -10.03
CA VAL A 292 -14.92 10.57 -11.07
C VAL A 292 -15.48 11.85 -11.69
N GLU A 293 -15.88 12.81 -10.85
CA GLU A 293 -16.44 14.10 -11.27
C GLU A 293 -15.48 14.90 -12.17
N THR A 294 -14.19 14.89 -11.85
CA THR A 294 -13.16 15.58 -12.65
C THR A 294 -12.71 14.80 -13.88
N GLY A 295 -13.23 13.58 -14.10
CA GLY A 295 -12.85 12.70 -15.22
C GLY A 295 -11.45 12.08 -15.07
N ASP A 296 -10.87 12.12 -13.87
CA ASP A 296 -9.56 11.54 -13.57
C ASP A 296 -9.56 10.02 -13.49
N ILE A 297 -10.75 9.45 -13.28
CA ILE A 297 -11.08 8.02 -13.39
C ILE A 297 -12.43 7.84 -14.09
N VAL A 298 -12.65 6.68 -14.70
CA VAL A 298 -13.95 6.34 -15.29
C VAL A 298 -14.82 5.58 -14.30
N PRO A 299 -16.17 5.70 -14.39
CA PRO A 299 -17.09 4.94 -13.55
C PRO A 299 -16.99 3.43 -13.81
N ALA A 300 -17.38 2.62 -12.81
CA ALA A 300 -17.38 1.17 -12.88
C ALA A 300 -18.80 0.60 -12.99
N GLU A 301 -19.08 -0.16 -14.04
CA GLU A 301 -20.24 -1.04 -14.13
C GLU A 301 -19.91 -2.41 -13.54
N ILE A 302 -20.69 -2.84 -12.56
CA ILE A 302 -20.49 -4.15 -11.90
C ILE A 302 -21.52 -5.14 -12.44
N VAL A 303 -21.03 -6.18 -13.11
CA VAL A 303 -21.83 -7.30 -13.58
C VAL A 303 -21.64 -8.47 -12.62
N VAL A 304 -22.66 -8.76 -11.80
CA VAL A 304 -22.63 -9.90 -10.89
C VAL A 304 -23.09 -11.14 -11.63
N ARG A 305 -22.31 -12.22 -11.54
CA ARG A 305 -22.58 -13.52 -12.17
C ARG A 305 -22.66 -14.60 -11.12
N ASP A 306 -23.88 -15.06 -10.84
CA ASP A 306 -24.07 -16.21 -9.96
C ASP A 306 -23.61 -17.49 -10.67
N THR A 307 -22.86 -18.33 -9.96
CA THR A 307 -22.39 -19.62 -10.46
C THR A 307 -23.15 -20.75 -9.76
N ASP A 308 -23.34 -21.86 -10.47
CA ASP A 308 -23.98 -23.05 -9.91
C ASP A 308 -23.00 -23.98 -9.17
N PHE A 309 -21.77 -23.51 -8.90
CA PHE A 309 -20.72 -24.31 -8.29
C PHE A 309 -21.13 -24.82 -6.91
N SER A 310 -21.02 -26.14 -6.72
CA SER A 310 -21.19 -26.82 -5.45
C SER A 310 -19.95 -27.68 -5.18
N PRO A 311 -19.25 -27.47 -4.07
CA PRO A 311 -18.04 -28.22 -3.75
C PRO A 311 -18.38 -29.59 -3.16
N PHE A 312 -17.47 -30.55 -3.34
CA PHE A 312 -17.49 -31.82 -2.62
C PHE A 312 -16.64 -31.74 -1.35
N PHE A 313 -15.50 -31.06 -1.40
CA PHE A 313 -14.67 -30.81 -0.21
C PHE A 313 -15.22 -29.72 0.69
N ASP A 314 -15.02 -29.88 2.01
CA ASP A 314 -15.44 -28.88 3.00
C ASP A 314 -14.76 -27.52 2.74
N PRO A 315 -15.53 -26.45 2.46
CA PRO A 315 -15.00 -25.11 2.24
C PRO A 315 -14.24 -24.51 3.44
N VAL A 316 -14.43 -25.04 4.65
CA VAL A 316 -13.79 -24.53 5.87
C VAL A 316 -12.47 -25.23 6.15
N SER A 317 -12.47 -26.55 6.28
CA SER A 317 -11.26 -27.32 6.62
C SER A 317 -10.39 -27.66 5.40
N GLU A 318 -11.00 -27.80 4.22
CA GLU A 318 -10.34 -28.25 2.98
C GLU A 318 -10.36 -27.18 1.87
N TYR A 319 -10.32 -25.90 2.27
CA TYR A 319 -10.43 -24.74 1.36
C TYR A 319 -9.53 -24.83 0.10
N SER A 320 -8.30 -25.33 0.22
CA SER A 320 -7.41 -25.46 -0.95
C SER A 320 -7.89 -26.50 -1.96
N ARG A 321 -8.46 -27.63 -1.49
CA ARG A 321 -9.01 -28.65 -2.39
C ARG A 321 -10.31 -28.17 -3.01
N MET A 322 -11.19 -27.56 -2.23
CA MET A 322 -12.41 -26.91 -2.72
C MET A 322 -12.10 -25.86 -3.80
N LEU A 323 -11.09 -25.01 -3.60
CA LEU A 323 -10.66 -24.06 -4.64
C LEU A 323 -10.16 -24.77 -5.90
N SER A 324 -9.56 -25.95 -5.78
CA SER A 324 -9.10 -26.71 -6.95
C SER A 324 -10.28 -27.25 -7.75
N GLU A 325 -11.35 -27.70 -7.07
CA GLU A 325 -12.63 -28.06 -7.68
C GLU A 325 -13.27 -26.85 -8.37
N LEU A 326 -13.34 -25.71 -7.69
CA LEU A 326 -13.89 -24.46 -8.20
C LEU A 326 -13.26 -24.08 -9.54
N THR A 327 -11.93 -24.10 -9.60
CA THR A 327 -11.18 -23.76 -10.81
C THR A 327 -11.24 -24.81 -11.92
N SER A 328 -11.68 -26.02 -11.59
CA SER A 328 -11.86 -27.12 -12.55
C SER A 328 -13.33 -27.33 -12.93
N ASN A 329 -14.25 -26.50 -12.41
CA ASN A 329 -15.68 -26.65 -12.70
C ASN A 329 -15.99 -26.20 -14.14
N ASP A 330 -16.40 -27.13 -14.98
CA ASP A 330 -16.63 -26.87 -16.40
C ASP A 330 -17.72 -25.82 -16.62
N GLY A 331 -18.88 -25.92 -15.96
CA GLY A 331 -19.99 -24.98 -16.13
C GLY A 331 -19.57 -23.54 -15.84
N ARG A 332 -18.84 -23.34 -14.74
CA ARG A 332 -18.29 -22.05 -14.34
C ARG A 332 -17.25 -21.52 -15.33
N ASN A 333 -16.33 -22.38 -15.78
CA ASN A 333 -15.28 -21.97 -16.73
C ASN A 333 -15.85 -21.62 -18.11
N HIS A 334 -16.90 -22.32 -18.54
CA HIS A 334 -17.65 -21.98 -19.75
C HIS A 334 -18.37 -20.64 -19.64
N LEU A 335 -19.02 -20.37 -18.50
CA LEU A 335 -19.63 -19.07 -18.22
C LEU A 335 -18.60 -17.94 -18.31
N ILE A 336 -17.45 -18.10 -17.64
CA ILE A 336 -16.37 -17.11 -17.65
C ILE A 336 -15.87 -16.85 -19.07
N ALA A 337 -15.55 -17.91 -19.82
CA ALA A 337 -15.03 -17.78 -21.18
C ALA A 337 -16.06 -17.15 -22.13
N ALA A 338 -17.35 -17.46 -21.95
CA ALA A 338 -18.43 -16.86 -22.74
C ALA A 338 -18.59 -15.36 -22.46
N ASP A 339 -18.56 -14.94 -21.20
CA ASP A 339 -18.62 -13.53 -20.82
C ASP A 339 -17.42 -12.75 -21.35
N VAL A 340 -16.21 -13.30 -21.23
CA VAL A 340 -14.99 -12.72 -21.84
C VAL A 340 -15.15 -12.59 -23.35
N ALA A 341 -15.67 -13.62 -24.02
CA ALA A 341 -15.87 -13.60 -25.45
C ALA A 341 -16.90 -12.55 -25.90
N ASN A 342 -17.97 -12.37 -25.12
CA ASN A 342 -18.98 -11.35 -25.41
C ASN A 342 -18.42 -9.94 -25.29
N GLU A 343 -17.62 -9.68 -24.25
CA GLU A 343 -16.96 -8.38 -24.06
C GLU A 343 -15.97 -8.05 -25.17
N VAL A 344 -15.19 -9.04 -25.64
CA VAL A 344 -14.25 -8.84 -26.76
C VAL A 344 -14.98 -8.56 -28.09
N LYS A 345 -16.16 -9.17 -28.30
CA LYS A 345 -16.95 -9.01 -29.53
C LYS A 345 -17.75 -7.72 -29.56
N ASN A 346 -18.38 -7.37 -28.44
CA ASN A 346 -19.28 -6.21 -28.34
C ASN A 346 -18.54 -4.93 -27.95
N GLY A 347 -17.41 -5.05 -27.27
CA GLY A 347 -16.59 -3.93 -26.84
C GLY A 347 -15.69 -3.44 -27.97
N THR A 348 -16.03 -2.29 -28.56
CA THR A 348 -15.12 -1.57 -29.46
C THR A 348 -13.86 -1.18 -28.69
N GLY A 349 -12.74 -1.84 -28.98
CA GLY A 349 -11.44 -1.55 -28.36
C GLY A 349 -11.26 -2.11 -26.94
N SER A 350 -12.12 -3.01 -26.49
CA SER A 350 -12.06 -3.55 -25.13
C SER A 350 -10.87 -4.47 -24.91
N CYS A 351 -9.94 -4.05 -24.05
CA CYS A 351 -8.92 -4.91 -23.47
C CYS A 351 -9.46 -5.53 -22.17
N CYS A 352 -9.46 -6.86 -22.11
CA CYS A 352 -9.99 -7.68 -21.04
C CYS A 352 -8.87 -8.28 -20.19
N LEU A 353 -9.03 -8.18 -18.87
CA LEU A 353 -8.15 -8.80 -17.90
C LEU A 353 -8.91 -9.85 -17.11
N VAL A 354 -8.49 -11.11 -17.21
CA VAL A 354 -9.05 -12.22 -16.45
C VAL A 354 -8.11 -12.58 -15.31
N LEU A 355 -8.57 -12.42 -14.07
CA LEU A 355 -7.79 -12.71 -12.87
C LEU A 355 -8.23 -14.01 -12.22
N THR A 356 -7.26 -14.88 -11.99
CA THR A 356 -7.41 -16.13 -11.22
C THR A 356 -6.25 -16.29 -10.23
N ASP A 357 -6.29 -17.28 -9.35
CA ASP A 357 -5.24 -17.59 -8.37
C ASP A 357 -4.39 -18.82 -8.75
N ARG A 358 -4.83 -19.62 -9.73
CA ARG A 358 -4.16 -20.87 -10.14
C ARG A 358 -3.73 -20.84 -11.60
N LYS A 359 -2.49 -21.25 -11.85
CA LYS A 359 -1.88 -21.36 -13.18
C LYS A 359 -2.68 -22.27 -14.12
N LYS A 360 -3.03 -23.47 -13.64
CA LYS A 360 -3.86 -24.43 -14.40
C LYS A 360 -5.20 -23.82 -14.82
N HIS A 361 -5.81 -23.01 -13.97
CA HIS A 361 -7.05 -22.31 -14.32
C HIS A 361 -6.82 -21.27 -15.43
N CYS A 362 -5.70 -20.53 -15.40
CA CYS A 362 -5.34 -19.63 -16.50
C CYS A 362 -5.28 -20.39 -17.83
N GLU A 363 -4.63 -21.55 -17.84
CA GLU A 363 -4.49 -22.41 -19.02
C GLU A 363 -5.84 -22.92 -19.51
N THR A 364 -6.72 -23.37 -18.61
CA THR A 364 -8.08 -23.80 -18.92
C THR A 364 -8.88 -22.68 -19.59
N ILE A 365 -8.88 -21.46 -19.01
CA ILE A 365 -9.61 -20.33 -19.59
C ILE A 365 -9.03 -19.94 -20.96
N ARG A 366 -7.69 -19.88 -21.11
CA ARG A 366 -7.07 -19.63 -22.42
C ARG A 366 -7.44 -20.70 -23.45
N ALA A 367 -7.46 -21.97 -23.06
CA ALA A 367 -7.86 -23.06 -23.95
C ALA A 367 -9.31 -22.91 -24.41
N LEU A 368 -10.24 -22.58 -23.51
CA LEU A 368 -11.63 -22.30 -23.86
C LEU A 368 -11.75 -21.11 -24.82
N LEU A 369 -11.07 -20.01 -24.53
CA LEU A 369 -11.05 -18.83 -25.41
C LEU A 369 -10.52 -19.16 -26.81
N LYS A 370 -9.40 -19.89 -26.90
CA LYS A 370 -8.76 -20.26 -28.17
C LYS A 370 -9.60 -21.26 -28.97
N PHE A 371 -9.98 -22.38 -28.37
CA PHE A 371 -10.56 -23.49 -29.12
C PHE A 371 -12.07 -23.32 -29.35
N ARG A 372 -12.80 -22.83 -28.34
CA ARG A 372 -14.27 -22.66 -28.39
C ARG A 372 -14.70 -21.31 -28.96
N HIS A 373 -14.03 -20.23 -28.55
CA HIS A 373 -14.43 -18.87 -28.96
C HIS A 373 -13.58 -18.25 -30.07
N LYS A 374 -12.47 -18.90 -30.46
CA LYS A 374 -11.50 -18.41 -31.46
C LYS A 374 -10.91 -17.03 -31.11
N ILE A 375 -10.72 -16.77 -29.82
CA ILE A 375 -10.17 -15.50 -29.32
C ILE A 375 -8.71 -15.72 -28.90
N PRO A 376 -7.75 -14.98 -29.50
CA PRO A 376 -6.37 -14.99 -29.05
C PRO A 376 -6.28 -14.38 -27.64
N SER A 377 -5.52 -15.03 -26.77
CA SER A 377 -5.29 -14.57 -25.40
C SER A 377 -3.92 -15.01 -24.92
N GLU A 378 -3.29 -14.19 -24.09
CA GLU A 378 -1.98 -14.50 -23.48
C GLU A 378 -2.10 -14.86 -22.01
N LEU A 379 -1.09 -15.55 -21.50
CA LEU A 379 -0.97 -15.88 -20.08
C LEU A 379 0.11 -15.04 -19.41
N LEU A 380 -0.21 -14.46 -18.26
CA LEU A 380 0.79 -13.87 -17.37
C LEU A 380 0.77 -14.59 -16.03
N THR A 381 1.69 -15.54 -15.88
CA THR A 381 1.85 -16.35 -14.66
C THR A 381 3.29 -16.27 -14.14
N GLY A 382 3.53 -16.76 -12.92
CA GLY A 382 4.85 -16.70 -12.30
C GLY A 382 5.95 -17.45 -13.05
N ASP A 383 5.58 -18.35 -13.98
CA ASP A 383 6.52 -19.12 -14.79
C ASP A 383 6.97 -18.38 -16.05
N VAL A 384 6.31 -17.28 -16.40
CA VAL A 384 6.69 -16.45 -17.54
C VAL A 384 7.98 -15.70 -17.18
N PRO A 385 9.08 -15.87 -17.94
CA PRO A 385 10.34 -15.13 -17.77
C PRO A 385 10.15 -13.62 -17.89
N ASP A 386 10.99 -12.83 -17.21
CA ASP A 386 10.85 -11.36 -17.17
C ASP A 386 10.90 -10.70 -18.57
N ALA A 387 11.68 -11.24 -19.51
CA ALA A 387 11.75 -10.74 -20.89
C ALA A 387 10.39 -10.92 -21.61
N ASP A 388 9.84 -12.12 -21.55
CA ASP A 388 8.55 -12.48 -22.16
C ASP A 388 7.39 -11.71 -21.52
N ARG A 389 7.47 -11.39 -20.23
CA ARG A 389 6.46 -10.55 -19.55
C ARG A 389 6.38 -9.17 -20.21
N LYS A 390 7.52 -8.55 -20.50
CA LYS A 390 7.55 -7.23 -21.14
C LYS A 390 6.92 -7.31 -22.53
N GLU A 391 7.29 -8.31 -23.32
CA GLU A 391 6.72 -8.52 -24.66
C GLU A 391 5.20 -8.71 -24.62
N ILE A 392 4.68 -9.54 -23.72
CA ILE A 392 3.23 -9.75 -23.56
C ILE A 392 2.52 -8.44 -23.24
N LEU A 393 3.08 -7.62 -22.35
CA LEU A 393 2.52 -6.32 -21.98
C LEU A 393 2.58 -5.31 -23.13
N ASP A 394 3.66 -5.30 -23.91
CA ASP A 394 3.82 -4.44 -25.09
C ASP A 394 2.78 -4.80 -26.15
N ARG A 395 2.59 -6.08 -26.46
CA ARG A 395 1.56 -6.56 -27.39
C ARG A 395 0.13 -6.24 -26.92
N LEU A 396 -0.11 -6.31 -25.61
CA LEU A 396 -1.39 -5.91 -25.00
C LEU A 396 -1.63 -4.38 -25.14
N ASN A 397 -0.61 -3.56 -24.87
CA ASN A 397 -0.69 -2.10 -24.98
C ASN A 397 -0.85 -1.63 -26.43
N ASN A 398 -0.21 -2.33 -27.38
CA ASN A 398 -0.33 -2.08 -28.82
C ASN A 398 -1.65 -2.58 -29.41
N GLY A 399 -2.47 -3.30 -28.64
CA GLY A 399 -3.78 -3.81 -29.08
C GLY A 399 -3.70 -5.05 -29.98
N GLU A 400 -2.54 -5.69 -30.11
CA GLU A 400 -2.37 -6.94 -30.84
C GLU A 400 -3.13 -8.10 -30.18
N ILE A 401 -3.29 -8.02 -28.86
CA ILE A 401 -4.06 -8.95 -28.04
C ILE A 401 -5.09 -8.16 -27.26
N LYS A 402 -6.29 -8.72 -27.15
CA LYS A 402 -7.41 -8.10 -26.41
C LYS A 402 -7.67 -8.76 -25.07
N VAL A 403 -7.08 -9.92 -24.78
CA VAL A 403 -7.35 -10.67 -23.54
C VAL A 403 -6.06 -11.13 -22.90
N LEU A 404 -5.86 -10.71 -21.66
CA LEU A 404 -4.82 -11.23 -20.78
C LEU A 404 -5.44 -12.07 -19.67
N VAL A 405 -4.98 -13.32 -19.53
CA VAL A 405 -5.35 -14.20 -18.41
C VAL A 405 -4.17 -14.30 -17.46
N ALA A 406 -4.34 -13.84 -16.23
CA ALA A 406 -3.22 -13.66 -15.30
C ALA A 406 -3.52 -14.19 -13.90
N THR A 407 -2.44 -14.59 -13.20
CA THR A 407 -2.54 -14.81 -11.76
C THR A 407 -2.54 -13.46 -11.03
N GLY A 408 -3.48 -13.29 -10.08
CA GLY A 408 -3.70 -11.99 -9.44
C GLY A 408 -2.48 -11.38 -8.75
N GLN A 409 -1.50 -12.19 -8.32
CA GLN A 409 -0.27 -11.69 -7.69
C GLN A 409 0.56 -10.81 -8.64
N LEU A 410 0.62 -11.14 -9.93
CA LEU A 410 1.42 -10.39 -10.91
C LEU A 410 0.75 -9.11 -11.38
N VAL A 411 -0.57 -9.02 -11.25
CA VAL A 411 -1.33 -7.84 -11.70
C VAL A 411 -1.50 -6.80 -10.59
N GLY A 412 -1.40 -7.23 -9.34
CA GLY A 412 -1.46 -6.30 -8.20
C GLY A 412 -0.29 -5.32 -8.17
N GLU A 413 0.89 -5.76 -8.61
CA GLU A 413 2.17 -5.08 -8.43
C GLU A 413 2.91 -4.98 -9.76
N GLY A 414 3.39 -3.78 -10.12
CA GLY A 414 4.23 -3.61 -11.32
C GLY A 414 3.54 -3.82 -12.68
N PHE A 415 2.25 -4.12 -12.72
CA PHE A 415 1.48 -4.21 -13.97
C PHE A 415 1.03 -2.82 -14.45
N ASP A 416 1.50 -2.41 -15.63
CA ASP A 416 1.08 -1.17 -16.30
C ASP A 416 0.48 -1.45 -17.68
N CYS A 417 -0.85 -1.51 -17.73
CA CYS A 417 -1.61 -1.48 -18.97
C CYS A 417 -2.66 -0.37 -18.86
N ARG A 418 -2.60 0.61 -19.76
CA ARG A 418 -3.50 1.78 -19.74
C ARG A 418 -4.85 1.49 -20.37
N ASN A 419 -4.88 0.55 -21.32
CA ASN A 419 -6.05 0.30 -22.16
C ASN A 419 -7.03 -0.72 -21.59
N LEU A 420 -6.80 -1.23 -20.36
CA LEU A 420 -7.72 -2.16 -19.70
C LEU A 420 -9.11 -1.56 -19.55
N SER A 421 -10.12 -2.25 -20.07
CA SER A 421 -11.52 -1.81 -20.07
C SER A 421 -12.42 -2.69 -19.21
N THR A 422 -12.14 -4.00 -19.19
CA THR A 422 -12.97 -4.99 -18.51
C THR A 422 -12.13 -5.87 -17.60
N LEU A 423 -12.59 -6.08 -16.37
CA LEU A 423 -11.98 -6.92 -15.36
C LEU A 423 -12.88 -8.11 -15.04
N PHE A 424 -12.34 -9.32 -15.10
CA PHE A 424 -13.02 -10.54 -14.68
C PHE A 424 -12.35 -11.10 -13.43
N ILE A 425 -13.08 -11.10 -12.31
CA ILE A 425 -12.59 -11.66 -11.04
C ILE A 425 -13.04 -13.12 -10.95
N ALA A 426 -12.29 -13.99 -11.62
CA ALA A 426 -12.65 -15.40 -11.77
C ALA A 426 -12.38 -16.25 -10.53
N THR A 427 -11.84 -15.70 -9.44
CA THR A 427 -11.63 -16.41 -8.18
C THR A 427 -12.04 -15.60 -6.96
N PRO A 428 -12.41 -16.26 -5.84
CA PRO A 428 -12.88 -15.56 -4.66
C PRO A 428 -11.78 -14.72 -3.99
N ILE A 429 -11.98 -13.40 -3.94
CA ILE A 429 -11.07 -12.49 -3.23
C ILE A 429 -11.82 -11.92 -2.03
N LYS A 430 -11.31 -12.20 -0.82
CA LYS A 430 -11.83 -11.57 0.38
C LYS A 430 -11.21 -10.18 0.56
N PHE A 431 -9.91 -9.99 0.32
CA PHE A 431 -9.15 -8.78 0.71
C PHE A 431 -9.47 -7.54 -0.12
N SER A 432 -10.13 -6.57 0.52
CA SER A 432 -10.55 -5.31 -0.08
C SER A 432 -9.41 -4.49 -0.70
N GLY A 433 -8.21 -4.48 -0.10
CA GLY A 433 -7.07 -3.75 -0.67
C GLY A 433 -6.61 -4.31 -2.02
N ARG A 434 -6.62 -5.65 -2.18
CA ARG A 434 -6.31 -6.29 -3.46
C ARG A 434 -7.38 -5.98 -4.52
N VAL A 435 -8.65 -5.98 -4.13
CA VAL A 435 -9.76 -5.59 -5.02
C VAL A 435 -9.59 -4.14 -5.47
N LEU A 436 -9.29 -3.21 -4.55
CA LEU A 436 -9.04 -1.80 -4.86
C LEU A 436 -7.86 -1.62 -5.82
N GLN A 437 -6.76 -2.38 -5.62
CA GLN A 437 -5.63 -2.37 -6.54
C GLN A 437 -6.06 -2.77 -7.95
N TYR A 438 -6.81 -3.86 -8.12
CA TYR A 438 -7.29 -4.33 -9.43
C TYR A 438 -8.27 -3.34 -10.08
N LEU A 439 -9.23 -2.82 -9.32
CA LEU A 439 -10.15 -1.82 -9.80
C LEU A 439 -9.41 -0.59 -10.32
N GLY A 440 -8.49 0.00 -9.55
CA GLY A 440 -7.76 1.19 -10.02
C GLY A 440 -6.78 0.96 -11.18
N ARG A 441 -6.55 -0.29 -11.63
CA ARG A 441 -5.91 -0.55 -12.94
C ARG A 441 -6.89 -0.38 -14.08
N VAL A 442 -8.13 -0.82 -13.88
CA VAL A 442 -9.21 -0.81 -14.88
C VAL A 442 -10.02 0.49 -14.84
N LEU A 443 -9.94 1.31 -13.80
CA LEU A 443 -10.66 2.61 -13.74
C LEU A 443 -9.91 3.77 -14.40
N ARG A 444 -8.74 3.52 -14.98
CA ARG A 444 -7.94 4.57 -15.62
C ARG A 444 -8.62 5.05 -16.91
N PRO A 445 -8.64 6.37 -17.18
CA PRO A 445 -9.09 6.88 -18.47
C PRO A 445 -8.21 6.37 -19.62
N ALA A 446 -8.83 6.08 -20.76
CA ALA A 446 -8.16 5.73 -22.00
C ALA A 446 -8.97 6.31 -23.18
N PRO A 447 -8.35 6.59 -24.34
CA PRO A 447 -9.08 7.09 -25.51
C PRO A 447 -10.28 6.20 -25.86
N GLY A 448 -11.46 6.80 -25.97
CA GLY A 448 -12.72 6.09 -26.29
C GLY A 448 -13.34 5.28 -25.14
N LYS A 449 -12.76 5.31 -23.93
CA LYS A 449 -13.24 4.57 -22.78
C LYS A 449 -14.07 5.45 -21.84
N ASN A 450 -15.37 5.22 -21.82
CA ASN A 450 -16.31 5.99 -20.99
C ASN A 450 -16.66 5.30 -19.67
N LYS A 451 -16.45 3.99 -19.57
CA LYS A 451 -16.69 3.19 -18.37
C LYS A 451 -15.75 2.00 -18.30
N ALA A 452 -15.55 1.51 -17.08
CA ALA A 452 -14.96 0.22 -16.79
C ALA A 452 -16.06 -0.82 -16.56
N VAL A 453 -15.85 -2.06 -16.96
CA VAL A 453 -16.77 -3.16 -16.65
C VAL A 453 -16.07 -4.16 -15.72
N VAL A 454 -16.74 -4.60 -14.66
CA VAL A 454 -16.19 -5.56 -13.69
C VAL A 454 -17.16 -6.73 -13.54
N TYR A 455 -16.73 -7.90 -13.98
CA TYR A 455 -17.45 -9.16 -13.77
C TYR A 455 -17.03 -9.77 -12.43
N ASP A 456 -18.00 -9.89 -11.53
CA ASP A 456 -17.84 -10.54 -10.23
C ASP A 456 -18.60 -11.87 -10.19
N TYR A 457 -17.86 -12.98 -10.20
CA TYR A 457 -18.45 -14.32 -10.12
C TYR A 457 -18.72 -14.70 -8.65
N VAL A 458 -19.97 -15.00 -8.34
CA VAL A 458 -20.46 -15.29 -6.99
C VAL A 458 -20.92 -16.74 -6.91
N ASP A 459 -20.17 -17.54 -6.15
CA ASP A 459 -20.46 -18.95 -5.94
C ASP A 459 -21.52 -19.08 -4.81
N VAL A 460 -22.80 -18.88 -5.16
CA VAL A 460 -23.91 -18.64 -4.22
C VAL A 460 -24.22 -19.81 -3.29
N LYS A 461 -23.86 -21.03 -3.67
CA LYS A 461 -24.07 -22.25 -2.85
C LYS A 461 -23.01 -22.44 -1.76
N VAL A 462 -22.01 -21.57 -1.66
CA VAL A 462 -20.88 -21.73 -0.73
C VAL A 462 -20.75 -20.51 0.18
N ASP A 463 -21.11 -20.65 1.46
CA ASP A 463 -21.19 -19.54 2.42
C ASP A 463 -19.90 -18.74 2.57
N ILE A 464 -18.74 -19.41 2.65
CA ILE A 464 -17.45 -18.72 2.78
C ILE A 464 -17.12 -17.89 1.52
N LEU A 465 -17.57 -18.34 0.34
CA LEU A 465 -17.37 -17.63 -0.92
C LEU A 465 -18.37 -16.47 -1.08
N LYS A 466 -19.62 -16.63 -0.62
CA LYS A 466 -20.57 -15.51 -0.47
C LYS A 466 -20.03 -14.42 0.46
N ALA A 467 -19.43 -14.80 1.59
CA ALA A 467 -18.81 -13.82 2.50
C ALA A 467 -17.64 -13.07 1.83
N ALA A 468 -16.89 -13.75 0.96
CA ALA A 468 -15.87 -13.11 0.13
C ALA A 468 -16.51 -12.15 -0.89
N ALA A 469 -17.58 -12.55 -1.58
CA ALA A 469 -18.33 -11.69 -2.51
C ALA A 469 -18.90 -10.45 -1.82
N ALA A 470 -19.54 -10.60 -0.65
CA ALA A 470 -20.03 -9.47 0.14
C ALA A 470 -18.90 -8.50 0.52
N SER A 471 -17.68 -9.01 0.79
CA SER A 471 -16.51 -8.17 1.05
C SER A 471 -16.09 -7.36 -0.18
N ARG A 472 -16.24 -7.91 -1.40
CA ARG A 472 -15.99 -7.21 -2.67
C ARG A 472 -17.07 -6.19 -2.99
N GLN A 473 -18.34 -6.56 -2.82
CA GLN A 473 -19.49 -5.68 -3.08
C GLN A 473 -19.46 -4.42 -2.22
N LYS A 474 -19.02 -4.52 -0.95
CA LYS A 474 -18.74 -3.34 -0.11
C LYS A 474 -17.68 -2.41 -0.71
N VAL A 475 -16.67 -2.96 -1.39
CA VAL A 475 -15.69 -2.15 -2.11
C VAL A 475 -16.34 -1.47 -3.30
N TYR A 476 -17.13 -2.19 -4.11
CA TYR A 476 -17.79 -1.62 -5.28
C TYR A 476 -18.79 -0.53 -4.94
N ALA A 477 -19.49 -0.65 -3.81
CA ALA A 477 -20.40 0.39 -3.34
C ALA A 477 -19.67 1.73 -3.15
N SER A 478 -18.39 1.72 -2.79
CA SER A 478 -17.57 2.95 -2.72
C SER A 478 -17.18 3.55 -4.09
N TRP A 479 -17.62 2.96 -5.20
CA TRP A 479 -17.38 3.41 -6.58
C TRP A 479 -18.69 3.58 -7.38
N LYS A 480 -19.84 3.34 -6.75
CA LYS A 480 -21.16 3.59 -7.32
C LYS A 480 -21.67 4.89 -6.75
N GLU A 481 -21.24 6.01 -7.31
CA GLU A 481 -21.92 7.30 -7.24
C GLU A 481 -21.48 8.14 -8.43
#